data_AF-A0A0T6ASZ8-F1
#
_entry.id   AF-A0A0T6ASZ8-F1
#
_cell.length_a   1.000
_cell.length_b   1.000
_cell.length_c   1.000
_cell.angle_alpha   90.00
_cell.angle_beta   90.00
_cell.angle_gamma   90.00
#
_symmetry.space_group_name_H-M   'P 1'
#
loop_
_entity.id
_entity.type
_entity.pdbx_description
1 polymer ?
#
loop_
_entity_poly.entity_id
_entity_poly.type
_entity_poly.pdbx_seq_one_letter_code
_entity_poly.pdbx_strand_id
1 'polypeptide(L)'
;MYTPLLKRVFNINVKSIILDGEMMGWNRNSEIFGSKGMNFDVKNLSDTSVHRPCFCVFDILLFNGKILVKQPLKERVGILKDIFEPRKGVIQLSSIIEASSKHDIIKALNDSMDRKEEGIVFKDPDSIYIPNSRNGNWWKMKLEYFLGTMSDLDLIIMGGFYGKAKKINEFIVGVSAPIDATRKKYLSLANVTTGLSTEEWEAIRKYLEPHWMQTIDNNYENYRLVFGKIKPDVWIPPKKSCILEILMLKWKKQLVIS
;
A
#
# COMPACT_ATOMS: atom_id res chain seq x y z
N MET A 1 -21.95 -13.07 -0.35
CA MET A 1 -21.53 -13.55 -1.70
C MET A 1 -21.78 -12.43 -2.71
N TYR A 2 -20.84 -12.08 -3.61
CA TYR A 2 -20.97 -10.88 -4.48
C TYR A 2 -21.94 -11.05 -5.65
N THR A 3 -22.11 -12.27 -6.13
CA THR A 3 -22.88 -12.66 -7.31
C THR A 3 -24.29 -12.07 -7.42
N PRO A 4 -25.10 -11.93 -6.34
CA PRO A 4 -26.43 -11.35 -6.43
C PRO A 4 -26.45 -9.88 -6.88
N LEU A 5 -25.40 -9.10 -6.57
CA LEU A 5 -25.32 -7.68 -6.92
C LEU A 5 -24.87 -7.44 -8.37
N LEU A 6 -24.18 -8.43 -8.96
CA LEU A 6 -23.78 -8.46 -10.38
C LEU A 6 -24.91 -8.94 -11.32
N LYS A 7 -26.00 -9.50 -10.76
CA LYS A 7 -27.16 -9.96 -11.53
C LYS A 7 -27.78 -8.78 -12.30
N ARG A 8 -27.93 -8.92 -13.62
CA ARG A 8 -28.41 -7.90 -14.59
C ARG A 8 -27.51 -6.68 -14.78
N VAL A 9 -26.23 -6.73 -14.36
CA VAL A 9 -25.27 -5.64 -14.69
C VAL A 9 -24.72 -5.80 -16.11
N PHE A 10 -24.49 -7.04 -16.55
CA PHE A 10 -24.05 -7.34 -17.92
C PHE A 10 -25.20 -7.26 -18.92
N ASN A 11 -24.87 -6.79 -20.13
CA ASN A 11 -25.81 -6.67 -21.25
C ASN A 11 -26.30 -8.04 -21.74
N ILE A 12 -27.50 -8.08 -22.33
CA ILE A 12 -28.19 -9.34 -22.71
C ILE A 12 -27.44 -10.16 -23.78
N ASN A 13 -26.55 -9.51 -24.54
CA ASN A 13 -25.67 -10.14 -25.53
C ASN A 13 -24.42 -10.80 -24.93
N VAL A 14 -24.16 -10.63 -23.63
CA VAL A 14 -23.00 -11.20 -22.93
C VAL A 14 -23.28 -12.64 -22.52
N LYS A 15 -22.64 -13.60 -23.21
CA LYS A 15 -22.74 -15.04 -22.95
C LYS A 15 -21.55 -15.58 -22.15
N SER A 16 -20.34 -15.08 -22.40
CA SER A 16 -19.14 -15.43 -21.66
C SER A 16 -18.12 -14.30 -21.67
N ILE A 17 -17.45 -14.05 -20.55
CA ILE A 17 -16.45 -13.00 -20.38
C ILE A 17 -15.32 -13.42 -19.44
N ILE A 18 -14.15 -12.83 -19.64
CA ILE A 18 -13.08 -12.78 -18.64
C ILE A 18 -12.65 -11.31 -18.51
N LEU A 19 -12.72 -10.79 -17.29
CA LEU A 19 -12.39 -9.40 -16.96
C LEU A 19 -11.15 -9.34 -16.08
N ASP A 20 -10.34 -8.30 -16.26
CA ASP A 20 -9.24 -7.97 -15.36
C ASP A 20 -9.49 -6.62 -14.66
N GLY A 21 -9.15 -6.55 -13.38
CA GLY A 21 -9.62 -5.51 -12.48
C GLY A 21 -9.10 -5.67 -11.05
N GLU A 22 -9.25 -4.61 -10.26
CA GLU A 22 -8.91 -4.61 -8.83
C GLU A 22 -10.19 -4.71 -7.98
N MET A 23 -10.19 -5.55 -6.95
CA MET A 23 -11.31 -5.60 -5.99
C MET A 23 -11.06 -4.59 -4.86
N MET A 24 -11.89 -3.55 -4.80
CA MET A 24 -11.74 -2.41 -3.89
C MET A 24 -12.78 -2.44 -2.78
N GLY A 25 -12.44 -1.92 -1.59
CA GLY A 25 -13.41 -1.70 -0.52
C GLY A 25 -14.16 -0.38 -0.74
N TRP A 26 -15.44 -0.43 -1.08
CA TRP A 26 -16.31 0.74 -1.23
C TRP A 26 -17.02 1.07 0.08
N ASN A 27 -16.88 2.30 0.58
CA ASN A 27 -17.61 2.75 1.77
C ASN A 27 -19.07 3.09 1.41
N ARG A 28 -20.04 2.42 2.03
CA ARG A 28 -21.48 2.61 1.75
C ARG A 28 -22.03 3.96 2.20
N ASN A 29 -21.38 4.63 3.14
CA ASN A 29 -21.89 5.86 3.76
C ASN A 29 -21.31 7.11 3.10
N SER A 30 -19.99 7.10 2.85
CA SER A 30 -19.28 8.23 2.25
C SER A 30 -19.07 8.11 0.73
N GLU A 31 -19.48 6.99 0.13
CA GLU A 31 -19.42 6.75 -1.32
C GLU A 31 -18.04 6.97 -1.94
N ILE A 32 -16.99 6.53 -1.23
CA ILE A 32 -15.59 6.57 -1.67
C ILE A 32 -14.93 5.20 -1.49
N PHE A 33 -13.86 4.96 -2.24
CA PHE A 33 -13.00 3.79 -2.02
C PHE A 33 -12.15 3.97 -0.76
N GLY A 34 -12.11 2.93 0.07
CA GLY A 34 -11.14 2.79 1.15
C GLY A 34 -9.76 2.41 0.60
N SER A 35 -8.71 2.87 1.26
CA SER A 35 -7.33 2.58 0.86
C SER A 35 -6.80 1.29 1.48
N LYS A 36 -5.80 0.66 0.85
CA LYS A 36 -5.18 -0.60 1.31
C LYS A 36 -4.57 -0.56 2.73
N GLY A 37 -4.34 0.64 3.28
CA GLY A 37 -3.88 0.81 4.67
C GLY A 37 -4.99 0.75 5.73
N MET A 38 -6.27 0.75 5.33
CA MET A 38 -7.40 0.67 6.25
C MET A 38 -7.53 -0.72 6.88
N ASN A 39 -8.20 -0.81 8.04
CA ASN A 39 -8.29 -2.05 8.80
C ASN A 39 -9.44 -2.95 8.36
N PHE A 40 -9.45 -3.34 7.08
CA PHE A 40 -10.41 -4.30 6.53
C PHE A 40 -9.74 -5.17 5.45
N ASP A 41 -10.23 -6.39 5.26
CA ASP A 41 -9.84 -7.24 4.13
C ASP A 41 -11.02 -7.36 3.17
N VAL A 42 -10.86 -6.86 1.95
CA VAL A 42 -11.88 -6.85 0.90
C VAL A 42 -12.38 -8.27 0.57
N LYS A 43 -11.56 -9.31 0.78
CA LYS A 43 -11.94 -10.70 0.54
C LYS A 43 -12.87 -11.25 1.63
N ASN A 44 -12.79 -10.68 2.84
CA ASN A 44 -13.42 -11.19 4.07
C ASN A 44 -14.35 -10.15 4.75
N LEU A 45 -15.00 -9.27 3.98
CA LEU A 45 -15.97 -8.32 4.54
C LEU A 45 -17.29 -9.02 4.89
N SER A 46 -17.80 -8.76 6.10
CA SER A 46 -19.16 -9.15 6.50
C SER A 46 -20.21 -8.26 5.82
N ASP A 47 -21.46 -8.74 5.71
CA ASP A 47 -22.56 -7.93 5.18
C ASP A 47 -22.82 -6.67 6.05
N THR A 48 -22.48 -6.70 7.34
CA THR A 48 -22.55 -5.57 8.28
C THR A 48 -21.40 -4.55 8.17
N SER A 49 -20.29 -4.86 7.47
CA SER A 49 -18.95 -4.25 7.63
C SER A 49 -18.74 -2.75 7.28
N VAL A 50 -19.81 -1.98 7.03
CA VAL A 50 -19.90 -0.63 6.40
C VAL A 50 -19.23 -0.49 5.02
N HIS A 51 -18.03 -1.02 4.83
CA HIS A 51 -17.46 -1.26 3.51
C HIS A 51 -18.19 -2.41 2.80
N ARG A 52 -18.19 -2.40 1.47
CA ARG A 52 -18.68 -3.45 0.57
C ARG A 52 -17.65 -3.63 -0.56
N PRO A 53 -17.36 -4.83 -1.05
CA PRO A 53 -16.45 -4.99 -2.19
C PRO A 53 -17.07 -4.47 -3.50
N CYS A 54 -16.23 -3.80 -4.29
CA CYS A 54 -16.54 -3.23 -5.59
C CYS A 54 -15.44 -3.62 -6.57
N PHE A 55 -15.81 -4.19 -7.71
CA PHE A 55 -14.85 -4.61 -8.73
C PHE A 55 -14.58 -3.47 -9.71
N CYS A 56 -13.36 -2.92 -9.71
CA CYS A 56 -12.92 -1.85 -10.59
C CYS A 56 -12.21 -2.46 -11.81
N VAL A 57 -12.94 -2.55 -12.93
CA VAL A 57 -12.52 -3.26 -14.15
C VAL A 57 -11.69 -2.33 -15.04
N PHE A 58 -10.57 -2.82 -15.56
CA PHE A 58 -9.67 -2.06 -16.44
C PHE A 58 -9.22 -2.80 -17.70
N ASP A 59 -9.60 -4.07 -17.89
CA ASP A 59 -9.35 -4.83 -19.13
C ASP A 59 -10.37 -5.96 -19.34
N ILE A 60 -10.43 -6.50 -20.56
CA ILE A 60 -11.23 -7.66 -20.96
C ILE A 60 -10.38 -8.63 -21.79
N LEU A 61 -10.31 -9.88 -21.36
CA LEU A 61 -9.43 -10.90 -21.93
C LEU A 61 -10.19 -11.92 -22.82
N LEU A 62 -11.51 -12.00 -22.66
CA LEU A 62 -12.39 -12.85 -23.45
C LEU A 62 -13.79 -12.22 -23.54
N PHE A 63 -14.41 -12.31 -24.71
CA PHE A 63 -15.81 -11.94 -24.94
C PHE A 63 -16.49 -12.95 -25.88
N ASN A 64 -17.59 -13.56 -25.44
CA ASN A 64 -18.42 -14.50 -26.20
C ASN A 64 -17.62 -15.60 -26.91
N GLY A 65 -16.64 -16.18 -26.20
CA GLY A 65 -15.75 -17.23 -26.70
C GLY A 65 -14.54 -16.72 -27.51
N LYS A 66 -14.51 -15.45 -27.95
CA LYS A 66 -13.34 -14.84 -28.58
C LYS A 66 -12.32 -14.44 -27.52
N ILE A 67 -11.12 -15.00 -27.59
CA ILE A 67 -9.98 -14.57 -26.77
C ILE A 67 -9.44 -13.23 -27.32
N LEU A 68 -9.25 -12.24 -26.44
CA LEU A 68 -8.88 -10.87 -26.80
C LEU A 68 -7.43 -10.50 -26.46
N VAL A 69 -6.66 -11.36 -25.80
CA VAL A 69 -5.31 -11.02 -25.29
C VAL A 69 -4.32 -10.51 -26.35
N LYS A 70 -4.50 -10.90 -27.62
CA LYS A 70 -3.68 -10.45 -28.77
C LYS A 70 -4.21 -9.19 -29.47
N GLN A 71 -5.33 -8.62 -29.04
CA GLN A 71 -5.88 -7.37 -29.59
C GLN A 71 -5.25 -6.17 -28.85
N PRO A 72 -5.00 -5.03 -29.52
CA PRO A 72 -4.60 -3.77 -28.89
C PRO A 72 -5.46 -3.36 -27.70
N LEU A 73 -4.87 -2.72 -26.69
CA LEU A 73 -5.59 -2.27 -25.49
C LEU A 73 -6.77 -1.36 -25.83
N LYS A 74 -6.62 -0.46 -26.81
CA LYS A 74 -7.70 0.44 -27.28
C LYS A 74 -8.94 -0.33 -27.75
N GLU A 75 -8.76 -1.46 -28.43
CA GLU A 75 -9.87 -2.32 -28.88
C GLU A 75 -10.51 -3.06 -27.70
N ARG A 76 -9.70 -3.59 -26.77
CA ARG A 76 -10.20 -4.26 -25.55
C ARG A 76 -11.00 -3.29 -24.67
N VAL A 77 -10.49 -2.08 -24.46
CA VAL A 77 -11.19 -1.00 -23.73
C VAL A 77 -12.46 -0.55 -24.45
N GLY A 78 -12.45 -0.50 -25.79
CA GLY A 78 -13.65 -0.25 -26.59
C GLY A 78 -14.76 -1.27 -26.29
N ILE A 79 -14.44 -2.57 -26.43
CA ILE A 79 -15.37 -3.66 -26.10
C ILE A 79 -15.84 -3.57 -24.64
N LEU A 80 -14.92 -3.34 -23.70
CA LEU A 80 -15.20 -3.31 -22.26
C LEU A 80 -16.26 -2.26 -21.86
N LYS A 81 -16.33 -1.13 -22.56
CA LYS A 81 -17.34 -0.08 -22.31
C LYS A 81 -18.77 -0.55 -22.62
N ASP A 82 -18.93 -1.51 -23.54
CA ASP A 82 -20.24 -1.91 -24.08
C ASP A 82 -20.81 -3.21 -23.50
N ILE A 83 -20.11 -3.88 -22.55
CA ILE A 83 -20.56 -5.17 -21.99
C ILE A 83 -21.40 -5.03 -20.69
N PHE A 84 -21.30 -3.92 -19.96
CA PHE A 84 -22.02 -3.75 -18.69
C PHE A 84 -22.31 -2.28 -18.35
N GLU A 85 -23.43 -2.05 -17.66
CA GLU A 85 -23.76 -0.73 -17.10
C GLU A 85 -23.11 -0.56 -15.72
N PRO A 86 -22.21 0.41 -15.50
CA PRO A 86 -21.50 0.58 -14.22
C PRO A 86 -22.44 0.77 -13.02
N ARG A 87 -22.34 -0.13 -12.04
CA ARG A 87 -23.11 -0.07 -10.79
C ARG A 87 -22.23 0.42 -9.65
N LYS A 88 -22.43 1.68 -9.24
CA LYS A 88 -21.67 2.37 -8.19
C LYS A 88 -21.46 1.51 -6.94
N GLY A 89 -20.20 1.32 -6.55
CA GLY A 89 -19.79 0.52 -5.41
C GLY A 89 -20.06 -0.99 -5.52
N VAL A 90 -20.31 -1.53 -6.71
CA VAL A 90 -20.47 -2.98 -6.97
C VAL A 90 -19.54 -3.43 -8.10
N ILE A 91 -19.65 -2.81 -9.27
CA ILE A 91 -18.75 -3.02 -10.40
C ILE A 91 -18.70 -1.73 -11.22
N GLN A 92 -17.50 -1.24 -11.47
CA GLN A 92 -17.28 0.06 -12.11
C GLN A 92 -16.13 -0.07 -13.09
N LEU A 93 -16.16 0.72 -14.17
CA LEU A 93 -14.97 0.92 -15.00
C LEU A 93 -13.98 1.80 -14.22
N SER A 94 -12.70 1.42 -14.26
CA SER A 94 -11.62 2.33 -13.85
C SER A 94 -11.60 3.56 -14.75
N SER A 95 -11.26 4.72 -14.19
CA SER A 95 -11.10 5.94 -15.00
C SER A 95 -9.97 5.76 -16.01
N ILE A 96 -10.25 6.10 -17.28
CA ILE A 96 -9.29 6.06 -18.38
C ILE A 96 -9.29 7.44 -19.01
N ILE A 97 -8.10 8.05 -19.06
CA ILE A 97 -7.87 9.39 -19.62
C ILE A 97 -6.82 9.21 -20.71
N GLU A 98 -7.09 9.74 -21.91
CA GLU A 98 -6.09 9.82 -22.97
C GLU A 98 -5.10 10.95 -22.66
N ALA A 99 -3.81 10.66 -22.78
CA ALA A 99 -2.73 11.59 -22.47
C ALA A 99 -1.68 11.50 -23.58
N SER A 100 -1.29 12.65 -24.12
CA SER A 100 -0.28 12.75 -25.19
C SER A 100 0.89 13.67 -24.82
N SER A 101 0.80 14.36 -23.67
CA SER A 101 1.81 15.28 -23.18
C SER A 101 2.21 15.02 -21.72
N LYS A 102 3.39 15.53 -21.34
CA LYS A 102 3.84 15.57 -19.93
C LYS A 102 2.87 16.35 -19.02
N HIS A 103 2.16 17.34 -19.57
CA HIS A 103 1.18 18.12 -18.81
C HIS A 103 -0.02 17.26 -18.40
N ASP A 104 -0.53 16.42 -19.30
CA ASP A 104 -1.66 15.52 -19.01
C ASP A 104 -1.29 14.48 -17.93
N ILE A 105 -0.06 13.96 -18.00
CA ILE A 105 0.54 13.06 -17.01
C ILE A 105 0.56 13.73 -15.62
N ILE A 106 1.06 14.96 -15.52
CA ILE A 106 1.12 15.72 -14.26
C ILE A 106 -0.29 16.02 -13.74
N LYS A 107 -1.21 16.43 -14.62
CA LYS A 107 -2.60 16.71 -14.25
C LYS A 107 -3.27 15.45 -13.71
N ALA A 108 -3.17 14.31 -14.39
CA ALA A 108 -3.75 13.05 -13.95
C ALA A 108 -3.18 12.59 -12.59
N LEU A 109 -1.90 12.86 -12.33
CA LEU A 109 -1.25 12.58 -11.04
C LEU A 109 -1.82 13.45 -9.92
N ASN A 110 -1.91 14.77 -10.14
CA ASN A 110 -2.50 15.72 -9.20
C ASN A 110 -3.98 15.39 -8.92
N ASP A 111 -4.77 15.12 -9.96
CA ASP A 111 -6.17 14.71 -9.81
C ASP A 111 -6.29 13.42 -8.97
N SER A 112 -5.31 12.50 -9.05
CA SER A 112 -5.19 11.30 -8.21
C SER A 112 -4.85 11.63 -6.75
N MET A 113 -3.99 12.64 -6.50
CA MET A 113 -3.70 13.13 -5.14
C MET A 113 -4.95 13.66 -4.46
N ASP A 114 -5.74 14.49 -5.15
CA ASP A 114 -6.96 15.09 -4.63
C ASP A 114 -8.01 14.03 -4.28
N ARG A 115 -8.10 12.96 -5.09
CA ARG A 115 -8.93 11.77 -4.82
C ARG A 115 -8.34 10.81 -3.78
N LYS A 116 -7.13 11.07 -3.27
CA LYS A 116 -6.40 10.26 -2.26
C LYS A 116 -6.05 8.84 -2.72
N GLU A 117 -5.89 8.68 -4.03
CA GLU A 117 -5.50 7.43 -4.69
C GLU A 117 -4.03 7.07 -4.38
N GLU A 118 -3.52 5.98 -4.95
CA GLU A 118 -2.11 5.56 -4.77
C GLU A 118 -1.17 6.22 -5.81
N GLY A 119 -1.75 6.69 -6.91
CA GLY A 119 -1.06 7.11 -8.13
C GLY A 119 -1.83 6.60 -9.35
N ILE A 120 -1.14 6.58 -10.49
CA ILE A 120 -1.71 6.33 -11.81
C ILE A 120 -0.98 5.22 -12.56
N VAL A 121 -1.67 4.61 -13.54
CA VAL A 121 -1.11 3.57 -14.40
C VAL A 121 -1.20 4.04 -15.84
N PHE A 122 -0.05 4.24 -16.48
CA PHE A 122 0.05 4.52 -17.91
C PHE A 122 0.10 3.21 -18.67
N LYS A 123 -0.65 3.11 -19.76
CA LYS A 123 -0.69 1.94 -20.62
C LYS A 123 -0.56 2.38 -22.07
N ASP A 124 0.29 1.72 -22.84
CA ASP A 124 0.34 1.88 -24.29
C ASP A 124 -1.01 1.41 -24.92
N PRO A 125 -1.75 2.28 -25.65
CA PRO A 125 -3.01 1.91 -26.30
C PRO A 125 -2.91 0.78 -27.33
N ASP A 126 -1.72 0.60 -27.94
CA ASP A 126 -1.46 -0.43 -28.93
C ASP A 126 -0.94 -1.74 -28.31
N SER A 127 -0.71 -1.77 -27.00
CA SER A 127 -0.20 -2.95 -26.30
C SER A 127 -1.18 -4.12 -26.23
N ILE A 128 -0.67 -5.32 -26.54
CA ILE A 128 -1.35 -6.59 -26.25
C ILE A 128 -1.26 -6.95 -24.76
N TYR A 129 -2.17 -7.81 -24.29
CA TYR A 129 -2.15 -8.31 -22.92
C TYR A 129 -1.20 -9.52 -22.80
N ILE A 130 -0.15 -9.39 -21.99
CA ILE A 130 0.86 -10.44 -21.78
C ILE A 130 0.81 -10.92 -20.33
N PRO A 131 0.21 -12.11 -20.04
CA PRO A 131 0.16 -12.67 -18.70
C PRO A 131 1.55 -12.80 -18.07
N ASN A 132 1.67 -12.47 -16.78
CA ASN A 132 2.91 -12.55 -15.99
C ASN A 132 4.09 -11.71 -16.53
N SER A 133 3.87 -10.81 -17.49
CA SER A 133 4.90 -9.87 -17.94
C SER A 133 5.04 -8.68 -16.99
N ARG A 134 6.29 -8.29 -16.71
CA ARG A 134 6.63 -6.97 -16.12
C ARG A 134 7.22 -6.01 -17.15
N ASN A 135 7.28 -6.42 -18.42
CA ASN A 135 7.98 -5.69 -19.46
C ASN A 135 7.07 -4.64 -20.11
N GLY A 136 7.47 -3.38 -19.97
CA GLY A 136 7.55 -2.45 -21.09
C GLY A 136 6.29 -1.71 -21.57
N ASN A 137 5.07 -2.12 -21.20
CA ASN A 137 3.86 -1.52 -21.77
C ASN A 137 2.95 -0.81 -20.75
N TRP A 138 3.01 -1.22 -19.47
CA TRP A 138 2.14 -0.74 -18.40
C TRP A 138 3.02 -0.24 -17.24
N TRP A 139 3.12 1.08 -17.08
CA TRP A 139 3.96 1.73 -16.07
C TRP A 139 3.12 2.24 -14.91
N LYS A 140 3.58 2.00 -13.68
CA LYS A 140 2.93 2.49 -12.46
C LYS A 140 3.71 3.71 -11.96
N MET A 141 3.03 4.85 -11.88
CA MET A 141 3.58 6.08 -11.33
C MET A 141 2.86 6.38 -10.03
N LYS A 142 3.56 6.14 -8.91
CA LYS A 142 3.05 6.36 -7.58
C LYS A 142 3.51 7.70 -7.02
N LEU A 143 2.73 8.25 -6.11
CA LEU A 143 3.04 9.50 -5.42
C LEU A 143 4.32 9.40 -4.57
N GLU A 144 4.63 8.20 -4.06
CA GLU A 144 5.83 7.90 -3.28
C GLU A 144 7.15 8.12 -4.02
N TYR A 145 7.14 8.21 -5.36
CA TYR A 145 8.34 8.47 -6.16
C TYR A 145 8.67 9.98 -6.29
N PHE A 146 7.80 10.86 -5.77
CA PHE A 146 7.98 12.31 -5.84
C PHE A 146 8.43 12.85 -4.48
N LEU A 147 9.76 12.96 -4.33
CA LEU A 147 10.44 13.58 -3.20
C LEU A 147 9.81 14.95 -2.86
N GLY A 148 9.56 15.20 -1.57
CA GLY A 148 8.91 16.42 -1.08
C GLY A 148 7.38 16.38 -0.97
N THR A 149 6.70 15.29 -1.39
CA THR A 149 5.25 15.09 -1.15
C THR A 149 4.93 14.16 0.02
N MET A 150 5.94 13.42 0.50
CA MET A 150 5.82 12.51 1.64
C MET A 150 6.25 13.21 2.93
N SER A 151 5.85 12.66 4.09
CA SER A 151 6.35 13.11 5.38
C SER A 151 7.53 12.24 5.80
N ASP A 152 8.72 12.81 5.77
CA ASP A 152 9.91 12.22 6.37
C ASP A 152 9.79 12.28 7.90
N LEU A 153 10.22 11.22 8.58
CA LEU A 153 10.16 11.11 10.03
C LEU A 153 11.51 10.69 10.60
N ASP A 154 12.04 11.53 11.49
CA ASP A 154 13.18 11.22 12.34
C ASP A 154 12.77 10.24 13.44
N LEU A 155 13.08 8.95 13.25
CA LEU A 155 12.74 7.89 14.20
C LEU A 155 14.02 7.27 14.78
N ILE A 156 14.07 7.12 16.10
CA ILE A 156 15.21 6.49 16.78
C ILE A 156 15.09 4.97 16.71
N ILE A 157 16.19 4.27 16.45
CA ILE A 157 16.23 2.80 16.58
C ILE A 157 16.08 2.45 18.07
N MET A 158 15.11 1.61 18.41
CA MET A 158 14.85 1.14 19.78
C MET A 158 15.27 -0.32 20.00
N GLY A 159 15.35 -1.10 18.92
CA GLY A 159 15.68 -2.52 18.96
C GLY A 159 15.84 -3.13 17.57
N GLY A 160 16.08 -4.44 17.54
CA GLY A 160 16.14 -5.21 16.30
C GLY A 160 15.80 -6.68 16.48
N PHE A 161 15.51 -7.33 15.35
CA PHE A 161 15.20 -8.76 15.26
C PHE A 161 16.25 -9.48 14.43
N TYR A 162 16.60 -10.69 14.83
CA TYR A 162 17.57 -11.53 14.14
C TYR A 162 16.94 -12.28 12.97
N GLY A 163 17.51 -12.08 11.79
CA GLY A 163 17.21 -12.91 10.62
C GLY A 163 17.83 -14.30 10.74
N LYS A 164 17.48 -15.19 9.80
CA LYS A 164 17.96 -16.58 9.73
C LYS A 164 19.49 -16.74 9.82
N ALA A 165 20.25 -15.73 9.40
CA ALA A 165 21.71 -15.70 9.45
C ALA A 165 22.30 -15.16 10.78
N LYS A 166 21.50 -15.03 11.85
CA LYS A 166 21.87 -14.40 13.14
C LYS A 166 22.39 -12.96 13.04
N LYS A 167 22.11 -12.27 11.92
CA LYS A 167 22.33 -10.83 11.74
C LYS A 167 21.00 -10.10 11.90
N ILE A 168 21.03 -8.92 12.53
CA ILE A 168 19.83 -8.07 12.66
C ILE A 168 19.45 -7.55 11.26
N ASN A 169 18.28 -7.92 10.76
CA ASN A 169 17.78 -7.55 9.42
C ASN A 169 16.48 -6.74 9.48
N GLU A 170 16.01 -6.43 10.67
CA GLU A 170 14.81 -5.66 10.94
C GLU A 170 15.06 -4.81 12.19
N PHE A 171 14.85 -3.50 12.10
CA PHE A 171 14.89 -2.60 13.25
C PHE A 171 13.47 -2.25 13.70
N ILE A 172 13.23 -2.15 15.00
CA ILE A 172 12.05 -1.47 15.55
C ILE A 172 12.44 -0.04 15.89
N VAL A 173 11.72 0.93 15.33
CA VAL A 173 11.98 2.37 15.44
C VAL A 173 10.83 3.06 16.15
N GLY A 174 11.08 4.24 16.72
CA GLY A 174 10.05 4.97 17.46
C GLY A 174 10.30 6.46 17.64
N VAL A 175 9.37 7.10 18.35
CA VAL A 175 9.37 8.54 18.63
C VAL A 175 9.65 8.81 20.10
N SER A 176 10.35 9.91 20.40
CA SER A 176 10.47 10.39 21.78
C SER A 176 9.28 11.28 22.14
N ALA A 177 8.60 10.97 23.24
CA ALA A 177 7.53 11.80 23.80
C ALA A 177 7.94 12.33 25.20
N PRO A 178 7.62 13.57 25.56
CA PRO A 178 7.88 14.08 26.91
C PRO A 178 7.04 13.30 27.95
N ILE A 179 7.62 13.12 29.13
CA ILE A 179 6.92 12.78 30.37
C ILE A 179 6.73 14.05 31.20
N ASP A 180 7.78 14.87 31.26
CA ASP A 180 7.82 16.21 31.83
C ASP A 180 8.90 17.05 31.11
N ALA A 181 9.24 18.22 31.65
CA ALA A 181 10.24 19.13 31.09
C ALA A 181 11.66 18.54 30.95
N THR A 182 11.98 17.43 31.63
CA THR A 182 13.33 16.84 31.70
C THR A 182 13.40 15.38 31.24
N ARG A 183 12.32 14.61 31.41
CA ARG A 183 12.27 13.17 31.10
C ARG A 183 11.49 12.88 29.83
N LYS A 184 12.03 11.99 28.99
CA LYS A 184 11.40 11.47 27.77
C LYS A 184 11.11 9.98 27.90
N LYS A 185 10.02 9.52 27.30
CA LYS A 185 9.75 8.10 26.97
C LYS A 185 9.90 7.91 25.47
N TYR A 186 10.15 6.69 25.04
CA TYR A 186 10.31 6.32 23.64
C TYR A 186 9.25 5.29 23.27
N LEU A 187 8.42 5.60 22.28
CA LEU A 187 7.27 4.80 21.89
C LEU A 187 7.57 4.13 20.55
N SER A 188 7.56 2.79 20.50
CA SER A 188 7.76 2.04 19.26
C SER A 188 6.65 2.37 18.27
N LEU A 189 7.02 2.72 17.04
CA LEU A 189 6.10 3.15 15.99
C LEU A 189 6.00 2.17 14.83
N ALA A 190 7.13 1.69 14.32
CA ALA A 190 7.19 0.87 13.10
C ALA A 190 8.41 -0.07 13.12
N ASN A 191 8.39 -1.04 12.20
CA ASN A 191 9.56 -1.87 11.90
C ASN A 191 10.11 -1.51 10.50
N VAL A 192 11.43 -1.59 10.35
CA VAL A 192 12.17 -1.21 9.13
C VAL A 192 12.99 -2.39 8.65
N THR A 193 12.68 -2.87 7.45
CA THR A 193 13.34 -4.03 6.79
C THR A 193 13.95 -3.69 5.42
N THR A 194 13.62 -2.53 4.86
CA THR A 194 14.00 -2.10 3.50
C THR A 194 14.27 -0.60 3.45
N GLY A 195 15.09 -0.14 2.51
CA GLY A 195 15.37 1.29 2.26
C GLY A 195 16.85 1.63 2.36
N LEU A 196 17.61 0.90 3.18
CA LEU A 196 19.06 1.02 3.31
C LEU A 196 19.77 0.10 2.29
N SER A 197 20.89 0.60 1.74
CA SER A 197 21.87 -0.17 0.98
C SER A 197 22.59 -1.21 1.85
N THR A 198 23.33 -2.13 1.21
CA THR A 198 24.11 -3.16 1.92
C THR A 198 25.15 -2.52 2.85
N GLU A 199 25.80 -1.48 2.34
CA GLU A 199 26.87 -0.71 2.96
C GLU A 199 26.35 0.04 4.20
N GLU A 200 25.20 0.70 4.09
CA GLU A 200 24.54 1.37 5.23
C GLU A 200 24.09 0.37 6.30
N TRP A 201 23.52 -0.77 5.88
CA TRP A 201 23.16 -1.85 6.81
C TRP A 201 24.37 -2.36 7.61
N GLU A 202 25.53 -2.50 6.96
CA GLU A 202 26.76 -2.95 7.64
C GLU A 202 27.36 -1.87 8.54
N ALA A 203 27.38 -0.62 8.09
CA ALA A 203 27.83 0.53 8.90
C ALA A 203 26.99 0.69 10.18
N ILE A 204 25.65 0.68 10.05
CA ILE A 204 24.73 0.79 11.20
C ILE A 204 24.88 -0.41 12.13
N ARG A 205 24.93 -1.65 11.60
CA ARG A 205 25.15 -2.86 12.43
C ARG A 205 26.43 -2.75 13.25
N LYS A 206 27.55 -2.38 12.62
CA LYS A 206 28.86 -2.24 13.28
C LYS A 206 28.85 -1.16 14.36
N TYR A 207 28.12 -0.06 14.14
CA TYR A 207 27.96 1.01 15.13
C TYR A 207 27.14 0.56 16.35
N LEU A 208 26.05 -0.18 16.14
CA LEU A 208 25.13 -0.60 17.21
C LEU A 208 25.55 -1.91 17.92
N GLU A 209 26.37 -2.75 17.28
CA GLU A 209 26.86 -4.04 17.78
C GLU A 209 27.29 -4.05 19.26
N PRO A 210 28.17 -3.14 19.74
CA PRO A 210 28.63 -3.14 21.14
C PRO A 210 27.58 -2.61 22.15
N HIS A 211 26.36 -2.30 21.70
CA HIS A 211 25.34 -1.62 22.51
C HIS A 211 24.01 -2.37 22.60
N TRP A 212 23.88 -3.52 21.93
CA TRP A 212 22.70 -4.38 22.05
C TRP A 212 22.57 -5.01 23.43
N MET A 213 21.34 -4.97 23.96
CA MET A 213 20.95 -5.61 25.21
C MET A 213 19.84 -6.62 24.92
N GLN A 214 19.92 -7.79 25.57
CA GLN A 214 18.91 -8.84 25.40
C GLN A 214 17.58 -8.44 26.05
N THR A 215 16.46 -8.84 25.44
CA THR A 215 15.10 -8.48 25.92
C THR A 215 14.62 -9.33 27.12
N ILE A 216 15.40 -10.33 27.53
CA ILE A 216 15.04 -11.40 28.50
C ILE A 216 14.38 -10.88 29.79
N ASP A 217 14.90 -9.80 30.39
CA ASP A 217 14.45 -9.30 31.70
C ASP A 217 13.53 -8.05 31.64
N ASN A 218 13.07 -7.65 30.45
CA ASN A 218 12.36 -6.37 30.21
C ASN A 218 13.09 -5.09 30.71
N ASN A 219 14.40 -5.16 30.95
CA ASN A 219 15.21 -4.05 31.48
C ASN A 219 15.17 -2.76 30.61
N TYR A 220 14.69 -2.86 29.37
CA TYR A 220 14.37 -1.73 28.48
C TYR A 220 13.41 -0.70 29.13
N GLU A 221 12.56 -1.11 30.09
CA GLU A 221 11.60 -0.24 30.79
C GLU A 221 12.31 0.81 31.66
N ASN A 222 13.46 0.47 32.25
CA ASN A 222 14.31 1.42 32.98
C ASN A 222 14.87 2.54 32.07
N TYR A 223 14.99 2.26 30.78
CA TYR A 223 15.40 3.20 29.73
C TYR A 223 14.20 3.92 29.09
N ARG A 224 12.99 3.70 29.62
CA ARG A 224 11.72 4.31 29.20
C ARG A 224 11.35 3.97 27.74
N LEU A 225 11.83 2.82 27.27
CA LEU A 225 11.42 2.22 26.00
C LEU A 225 10.07 1.54 26.21
N VAL A 226 9.10 1.82 25.33
CA VAL A 226 7.76 1.24 25.35
C VAL A 226 7.53 0.54 24.02
N PHE A 227 7.48 -0.79 24.06
CA PHE A 227 7.17 -1.63 22.90
C PHE A 227 5.69 -2.01 22.87
N GLY A 228 5.18 -2.28 21.66
CA GLY A 228 3.84 -2.81 21.46
C GLY A 228 3.73 -4.30 21.79
N LYS A 229 2.77 -4.99 21.14
CA LYS A 229 2.59 -6.45 21.30
C LYS A 229 3.80 -7.28 20.86
N ILE A 230 4.58 -6.76 19.90
CA ILE A 230 5.80 -7.38 19.40
C ILE A 230 6.97 -6.70 20.12
N LYS A 231 7.78 -7.49 20.83
CA LYS A 231 9.03 -7.06 21.45
C LYS A 231 10.21 -7.50 20.57
N PRO A 232 11.28 -6.71 20.45
CA PRO A 232 12.46 -7.10 19.68
C PRO A 232 13.29 -8.17 20.40
N ASP A 233 14.13 -8.90 19.66
CA ASP A 233 15.07 -9.86 20.25
C ASP A 233 16.12 -9.14 21.11
N VAL A 234 16.58 -7.99 20.61
CA VAL A 234 17.50 -7.09 21.29
C VAL A 234 17.01 -5.64 21.24
N TRP A 235 17.30 -4.88 22.29
CA TRP A 235 17.00 -3.45 22.40
C TRP A 235 18.29 -2.66 22.63
N ILE A 236 18.22 -1.33 22.46
CA ILE A 236 19.38 -0.45 22.64
C ILE A 236 19.02 0.77 23.52
N PRO A 237 19.87 1.16 24.49
CA PRO A 237 19.69 2.41 25.22
C PRO A 237 19.63 3.62 24.27
N PRO A 238 18.63 4.53 24.38
CA PRO A 238 18.48 5.66 23.47
C PRO A 238 19.73 6.52 23.27
N LYS A 239 20.55 6.70 24.31
CA LYS A 239 21.83 7.45 24.27
C LYS A 239 22.95 6.76 23.46
N LYS A 240 22.74 5.52 23.03
CA LYS A 240 23.69 4.68 22.27
C LYS A 240 23.16 4.31 20.87
N SER A 241 21.96 4.78 20.55
CA SER A 241 21.31 4.52 19.27
C SER A 241 21.56 5.64 18.26
N CYS A 242 21.09 5.45 17.03
CA CYS A 242 21.02 6.48 16.00
C CYS A 242 19.56 6.75 15.59
N ILE A 243 19.38 7.85 14.87
CA ILE A 243 18.13 8.25 14.23
C ILE A 243 18.20 7.83 12.76
N LEU A 244 17.09 7.32 12.22
CA LEU A 244 16.87 7.12 10.80
C LEU A 244 15.79 8.10 10.33
N GLU A 245 16.06 8.76 9.21
CA GLU A 245 15.05 9.47 8.43
C GLU A 245 14.24 8.44 7.64
N ILE A 246 12.92 8.40 7.85
CA ILE A 246 12.07 7.34 7.28
C ILE A 246 10.90 7.95 6.49
N LEU A 247 10.91 7.66 5.19
CA LEU A 247 9.86 7.98 4.23
C LEU A 247 8.61 7.12 4.51
N MET A 248 7.55 7.72 5.08
CA MET A 248 6.30 7.00 5.39
C MET A 248 5.16 7.32 4.42
N LEU A 249 4.61 6.28 3.79
CA LEU A 249 3.55 6.40 2.78
C LEU A 249 2.20 6.87 3.34
N LYS A 250 1.68 6.19 4.38
CA LYS A 250 0.38 6.49 5.02
C LYS A 250 0.39 6.10 6.49
N TRP A 251 -0.09 6.98 7.36
CA TRP A 251 -0.35 6.68 8.77
C TRP A 251 -1.59 5.80 8.93
N LYS A 252 -1.45 4.61 9.52
CA LYS A 252 -2.60 3.83 10.02
C LYS A 252 -2.98 4.34 11.41
N LYS A 253 -3.92 5.29 11.50
CA LYS A 253 -4.47 5.76 12.79
C LYS A 253 -5.14 4.60 13.53
N GLN A 254 -4.42 3.99 14.46
CA GLN A 254 -4.99 3.13 15.48
C GLN A 254 -5.33 4.02 16.68
N LEU A 255 -6.51 4.66 16.61
CA LEU A 255 -7.08 5.39 17.74
C LEU A 255 -7.51 4.37 18.80
N VAL A 256 -6.59 4.03 19.70
CA VAL A 256 -6.94 3.44 20.99
C VAL A 256 -7.33 4.62 21.89
N ILE A 257 -8.62 4.92 21.92
CA ILE A 257 -9.19 5.74 22.98
C ILE A 257 -9.25 4.84 24.22
N SER A 258 -8.51 5.21 25.26
CA SER A 258 -8.68 4.72 26.63
C SER A 258 -9.71 5.60 27.34
#